data_AF-A0A9W5V006-F1
#
_entry.id   AF-A0A9W5V006-F1
#
_cell.length_a   1.000
_cell.length_b   1.000
_cell.length_c   1.000
_cell.angle_alpha   90.00
_cell.angle_beta   90.00
_cell.angle_gamma   90.00
#
_symmetry.space_group_name_H-M   'P 1'
#
loop_
_entity.id
_entity.type
_entity.pdbx_description
1 polymer ?
#
loop_
_entity_poly.entity_id
_entity_poly.type
_entity_poly.pdbx_seq_one_letter_code
_entity_poly.pdbx_strand_id
1 'polypeptide(L)'
;GWDWLNQISSVGAVMMGIGFLFLCYNVIWSARHGERDITGDPWDGRTLEWATQSPVQHYNFAKLPEIKEADVFWVMKKRGEAITPKADELKPIHMPNNSGVPIIMSTFFGLAGFALVFSWFWLAAIGGVGILACMIYRSFDYNDGYYVDVDEIKKTERIA
;
A
#
# COMPACT_ATOMS: atom_id res chain seq x y z
N GLY A 1 -1.61 25.54 -42.31
CA GLY A 1 -2.31 24.31 -42.70
C GLY A 1 -2.37 23.23 -41.62
N TRP A 2 -1.97 23.49 -40.37
CA TRP A 2 -2.01 22.49 -39.28
C TRP A 2 -3.20 22.66 -38.33
N ASP A 3 -4.05 23.65 -38.60
CA ASP A 3 -5.19 23.98 -37.76
C ASP A 3 -6.15 22.79 -37.62
N TRP A 4 -6.41 22.06 -38.71
CA TRP A 4 -7.29 20.89 -38.69
C TRP A 4 -6.77 19.75 -37.79
N LEU A 5 -5.45 19.50 -37.81
CA LEU A 5 -4.82 18.51 -36.93
C LEU A 5 -4.90 18.95 -35.46
N ASN A 6 -4.72 20.25 -35.20
CA ASN A 6 -4.84 20.80 -33.87
C ASN A 6 -6.28 20.70 -33.33
N GLN A 7 -7.29 20.91 -34.18
CA GLN A 7 -8.69 20.75 -33.81
C GLN A 7 -9.01 19.29 -33.44
N ILE A 8 -8.55 18.31 -34.23
CA ILE A 8 -8.74 16.89 -33.91
C ILE A 8 -8.06 16.52 -32.58
N SER A 9 -6.84 16.98 -32.37
CA SER A 9 -6.13 16.79 -31.10
C SER A 9 -6.92 17.36 -29.92
N SER A 10 -7.50 18.55 -30.09
CA SER A 10 -8.30 19.22 -29.06
C SER A 10 -9.58 18.43 -28.73
N VAL A 11 -10.28 17.90 -29.73
CA VAL A 11 -11.44 17.01 -29.53
C VAL A 11 -11.03 15.75 -28.77
N GLY A 12 -9.89 15.15 -29.13
CA GLY A 12 -9.33 14.01 -28.42
C GLY A 12 -9.05 14.31 -26.94
N ALA A 13 -8.47 15.48 -26.64
CA ALA A 13 -8.22 15.92 -25.27
C ALA A 13 -9.53 16.08 -24.47
N VAL A 14 -10.58 16.65 -25.06
CA VAL A 14 -11.90 16.73 -24.41
C VAL A 14 -12.47 15.34 -24.13
N MET A 15 -12.35 14.40 -25.08
CA MET A 15 -12.80 13.03 -24.88
C MET A 15 -12.05 12.32 -23.73
N MET A 16 -10.74 12.53 -23.61
CA MET A 16 -9.96 12.01 -22.47
C MET A 16 -10.44 12.63 -21.14
N GLY A 17 -10.75 13.93 -21.13
CA GLY A 17 -11.33 14.60 -19.96
C GLY A 17 -12.66 13.99 -19.53
N ILE A 18 -13.54 13.67 -20.48
CA ILE A 18 -14.80 12.96 -20.20
C ILE A 18 -14.53 11.55 -19.65
N GLY A 19 -13.56 10.82 -20.20
CA GLY A 19 -13.15 9.51 -19.69
C GLY A 19 -12.68 9.56 -18.23
N PHE A 20 -11.93 10.60 -17.85
CA PHE A 20 -11.51 10.80 -16.46
C PHE A 20 -12.70 11.05 -15.52
N LEU A 21 -13.73 11.79 -15.96
CA LEU A 21 -14.95 11.98 -15.17
C LEU A 21 -15.67 10.65 -14.90
N PHE A 22 -15.74 9.75 -15.89
CA PHE A 22 -16.30 8.41 -15.70
C PHE A 22 -15.48 7.58 -14.71
N LEU A 23 -14.15 7.66 -14.76
CA LEU A 23 -13.28 7.02 -13.78
C LEU A 23 -13.56 7.53 -12.36
N CYS A 24 -13.61 8.86 -12.16
CA CYS A 24 -13.91 9.45 -10.85
C CYS A 24 -15.30 9.03 -10.35
N TYR A 25 -16.30 9.04 -11.23
CA TYR A 25 -17.65 8.59 -10.88
C TYR A 25 -17.65 7.12 -10.44
N ASN A 26 -16.99 6.23 -11.18
CA ASN A 26 -16.91 4.81 -10.82
C ASN A 26 -16.22 4.58 -9.47
N VAL A 27 -15.12 5.30 -9.18
CA VAL A 27 -14.44 5.22 -7.88
C VAL A 27 -15.35 5.67 -6.74
N ILE A 28 -16.04 6.81 -6.90
CA ILE A 28 -16.95 7.34 -5.87
C ILE A 28 -18.15 6.41 -5.66
N TRP A 29 -18.73 5.89 -6.74
CA TRP A 29 -19.86 4.98 -6.69
C TRP A 29 -19.47 3.65 -6.03
N SER A 30 -18.36 3.06 -6.45
CA SER A 30 -17.82 1.80 -5.90
C SER A 30 -17.48 1.94 -4.42
N ALA A 31 -16.86 3.04 -3.99
CA ALA A 31 -16.53 3.26 -2.58
C ALA A 31 -17.78 3.37 -1.68
N ARG A 32 -18.92 3.83 -2.20
CA ARG A 32 -20.15 4.01 -1.44
C ARG A 32 -21.11 2.82 -1.50
N HIS A 33 -21.20 2.17 -2.66
CA HIS A 33 -22.24 1.16 -2.95
C HIS A 33 -21.68 -0.17 -3.45
N GLY A 34 -20.36 -0.32 -3.56
CA GLY A 34 -19.74 -1.57 -4.02
C GLY A 34 -20.01 -2.72 -3.06
N GLU A 35 -20.36 -3.88 -3.63
CA GLU A 35 -20.45 -5.12 -2.88
C GLU A 35 -19.06 -5.51 -2.38
N ARG A 36 -19.00 -6.02 -1.14
CA ARG A 36 -17.74 -6.44 -0.53
C ARG A 36 -17.43 -7.87 -0.92
N ASP A 37 -16.22 -8.09 -1.37
CA ASP A 37 -15.71 -9.45 -1.56
C ASP A 37 -15.63 -10.18 -0.20
N ILE A 38 -16.08 -11.43 -0.20
CA ILE A 38 -16.09 -12.32 0.96
C ILE A 38 -15.19 -13.55 0.76
N THR A 39 -14.68 -13.78 -0.47
CA THR A 39 -13.91 -14.99 -0.80
C THR A 39 -12.40 -14.75 -0.70
N GLY A 40 -11.92 -13.54 -0.99
CA GLY A 40 -10.50 -13.23 -1.15
C GLY A 40 -10.01 -13.38 -2.61
N ASP A 41 -10.78 -14.08 -3.45
CA ASP A 41 -10.47 -14.35 -4.84
C ASP A 41 -11.70 -14.12 -5.75
N PRO A 42 -12.03 -12.86 -6.07
CA PRO A 42 -13.18 -12.55 -6.93
C PRO A 42 -12.95 -12.87 -8.41
N TRP A 43 -11.72 -13.18 -8.84
CA TRP A 43 -11.35 -13.32 -10.25
C TRP A 43 -10.80 -14.69 -10.63
N ASP A 44 -10.75 -15.64 -9.70
CA ASP A 44 -10.00 -16.89 -9.87
C ASP A 44 -8.53 -16.61 -10.24
N GLY A 45 -7.86 -15.79 -9.43
CA GLY A 45 -6.48 -15.33 -9.61
C GLY A 45 -5.44 -16.44 -9.44
N ARG A 46 -4.21 -16.21 -9.93
CA ARG A 46 -3.16 -17.25 -9.97
C ARG A 46 -2.08 -17.11 -8.90
N THR A 47 -1.96 -15.91 -8.38
CA THR A 47 -0.85 -15.40 -7.58
C THR A 47 -1.28 -15.24 -6.11
N LEU A 48 -0.32 -15.07 -5.21
CA LEU A 48 -0.55 -15.17 -3.76
C LEU A 48 -1.37 -14.02 -3.16
N GLU A 49 -1.52 -12.89 -3.84
CA GLU A 49 -2.39 -11.79 -3.39
C GLU A 49 -3.86 -12.21 -3.32
N TRP A 50 -4.26 -13.23 -4.09
CA TRP A 50 -5.61 -13.79 -4.09
C TRP A 50 -5.77 -14.93 -3.06
N ALA A 51 -4.70 -15.26 -2.33
CA ALA A 51 -4.73 -16.26 -1.27
C ALA A 51 -5.06 -15.63 0.11
N THR A 52 -5.04 -14.30 0.21
CA THR A 52 -5.36 -13.59 1.45
C THR A 52 -6.84 -13.27 1.57
N GLN A 53 -7.31 -13.03 2.79
CA GLN A 53 -8.68 -12.58 3.04
C GLN A 53 -8.93 -11.18 2.47
N SER A 54 -10.20 -10.85 2.22
CA SER A 54 -10.67 -9.52 1.85
C SER A 54 -11.40 -8.85 3.03
N PRO A 55 -10.89 -7.76 3.63
CA PRO A 55 -9.63 -7.07 3.33
C PRO A 55 -8.41 -7.83 3.87
N VAL A 56 -7.25 -7.55 3.27
CA VAL A 56 -5.97 -8.16 3.66
C VAL A 56 -5.60 -7.71 5.08
N GLN A 57 -5.14 -8.66 5.89
CA GLN A 57 -4.67 -8.37 7.25
C GLN A 57 -3.35 -7.60 7.21
N HIS A 58 -3.09 -6.79 8.25
CA HIS A 58 -1.87 -5.97 8.32
C HIS A 58 -0.57 -6.79 8.33
N TYR A 59 -0.65 -8.09 8.67
CA TYR A 59 0.45 -9.06 8.56
C TYR A 59 0.54 -9.80 7.23
N ASN A 60 -0.36 -9.52 6.28
CA ASN A 60 -0.55 -10.24 5.03
C ASN A 60 -0.84 -11.74 5.25
N PHE A 61 0.19 -12.54 5.50
CA PHE A 61 0.09 -14.00 5.68
C PHE A 61 0.39 -14.39 7.12
N ALA A 62 -0.53 -15.13 7.75
CA ALA A 62 -0.31 -15.67 9.10
C ALA A 62 0.84 -16.71 9.15
N LYS A 63 1.11 -17.37 8.03
CA LYS A 63 2.25 -18.27 7.83
C LYS A 63 2.85 -18.00 6.46
N LEU A 64 4.18 -17.95 6.37
CA LEU A 64 4.87 -17.80 5.09
C LEU A 64 4.55 -18.99 4.16
N PRO A 65 4.02 -18.74 2.95
CA PRO A 65 3.74 -19.80 2.00
C PRO A 65 5.04 -20.37 1.43
N GLU A 66 5.07 -21.69 1.24
CA GLU A 66 6.19 -22.35 0.57
C GLU A 66 6.05 -22.20 -0.96
N ILE A 67 6.98 -21.47 -1.57
CA ILE A 67 6.99 -21.23 -3.01
C ILE A 67 7.73 -22.38 -3.70
N LYS A 68 6.97 -23.26 -4.37
CA LYS A 68 7.52 -24.40 -5.13
C LYS A 68 7.54 -24.16 -6.65
N GLU A 69 6.68 -23.28 -7.13
CA GLU A 69 6.42 -23.01 -8.55
C GLU A 69 6.13 -21.51 -8.74
N ALA A 70 6.09 -21.01 -9.97
CA ALA A 70 5.83 -19.59 -10.24
C ALA A 70 4.40 -19.19 -9.82
N ASP A 71 3.40 -20.02 -10.13
CA ASP A 71 1.98 -19.77 -9.80
C ASP A 71 1.53 -20.67 -8.64
N VAL A 72 2.11 -20.44 -7.47
CA VAL A 72 1.89 -21.26 -6.27
C VAL A 72 0.41 -21.41 -5.94
N PHE A 73 -0.32 -20.30 -5.93
CA PHE A 73 -1.74 -20.29 -5.55
C PHE A 73 -2.61 -21.06 -6.56
N TRP A 74 -2.35 -20.91 -7.86
CA TRP A 74 -3.05 -21.66 -8.90
C TRP A 74 -2.89 -23.18 -8.76
N VAL A 75 -1.67 -23.61 -8.42
CA VAL A 75 -1.35 -25.02 -8.23
C VAL A 75 -1.96 -25.56 -6.95
N MET A 76 -1.94 -24.78 -5.86
CA MET A 76 -2.61 -25.12 -4.60
C MET A 76 -4.12 -25.34 -4.82
N LYS A 77 -4.79 -24.46 -5.58
CA LYS A 77 -6.20 -24.62 -5.95
C LYS A 77 -6.47 -25.93 -6.70
N LYS A 78 -5.62 -26.27 -7.69
CA LYS A 78 -5.76 -27.52 -8.45
C LYS A 78 -5.52 -28.77 -7.61
N ARG A 79 -4.64 -28.69 -6.61
CA ARG A 79 -4.33 -29.79 -5.68
C ARG A 79 -5.35 -29.91 -4.56
N GLY A 80 -6.24 -28.92 -4.39
CA GLY A 80 -7.17 -28.86 -3.26
C GLY A 80 -6.45 -28.63 -1.93
N GLU A 81 -5.28 -28.00 -1.94
CA GLU A 81 -4.52 -27.67 -0.73
C GLU A 81 -5.19 -26.48 -0.03
N ALA A 82 -5.38 -26.60 1.29
CA ALA A 82 -5.94 -25.51 2.09
C ALA A 82 -4.94 -24.36 2.21
N ILE A 83 -5.44 -23.15 1.98
CA ILE A 83 -4.67 -21.90 2.06
C ILE A 83 -4.43 -21.49 3.52
N THR A 84 -5.38 -21.83 4.40
CA THR A 84 -5.34 -21.45 5.81
C THR A 84 -4.32 -22.31 6.57
N PRO A 85 -3.42 -21.69 7.35
CA PRO A 85 -2.49 -22.44 8.20
C PRO A 85 -3.24 -23.16 9.31
N LYS A 86 -2.68 -24.28 9.79
CA LYS A 86 -3.22 -24.98 10.95
C LYS A 86 -2.91 -24.20 12.23
N ALA A 87 -3.79 -24.30 13.24
CA ALA A 87 -3.64 -23.63 14.53
C ALA A 87 -2.30 -23.93 15.23
N ASP A 88 -1.78 -25.14 15.04
CA ASP A 88 -0.55 -25.63 15.69
C ASP A 88 0.73 -25.04 15.09
N GLU A 89 0.65 -24.42 13.91
CA GLU A 89 1.81 -23.90 13.16
C GLU A 89 1.98 -22.38 13.30
N LEU A 90 1.08 -21.73 14.03
CA LEU A 90 1.09 -20.27 14.20
C LEU A 90 2.17 -19.84 15.20
N LYS A 91 2.89 -18.78 14.85
CA LYS A 91 3.90 -18.15 15.69
C LYS A 91 3.59 -16.67 15.84
N PRO A 92 4.03 -16.02 16.94
CA PRO A 92 3.92 -14.57 17.06
C PRO A 92 4.63 -13.89 15.90
N ILE A 93 3.96 -12.92 15.27
CA ILE A 93 4.49 -12.19 14.11
C ILE A 93 4.99 -10.83 14.58
N HIS A 94 6.24 -10.53 14.25
CA HIS A 94 6.83 -9.22 14.53
C HIS A 94 6.34 -8.16 13.53
N MET A 95 5.96 -6.99 14.02
CA MET A 95 5.48 -5.86 13.24
C MET A 95 6.22 -4.56 13.55
N PRO A 96 6.50 -3.73 12.54
CA PRO A 96 7.06 -2.41 12.75
C PRO A 96 6.02 -1.46 13.34
N ASN A 97 6.49 -0.52 14.16
CA ASN A 97 5.67 0.56 14.68
C ASN A 97 5.57 1.73 13.70
N ASN A 98 4.47 2.46 13.75
CA ASN A 98 4.30 3.70 12.99
C ASN A 98 5.19 4.81 13.57
N SER A 99 5.81 5.61 12.71
CA SER A 99 6.66 6.75 13.11
C SER A 99 6.20 8.02 12.40
N GLY A 100 6.05 9.12 13.15
CA GLY A 100 5.72 10.44 12.59
C GLY A 100 6.91 11.19 11.99
N VAL A 101 8.14 10.73 12.25
CA VAL A 101 9.38 11.39 11.81
C VAL A 101 9.44 11.61 10.28
N PRO A 102 9.04 10.65 9.41
CA PRO A 102 9.08 10.85 7.96
C PRO A 102 8.21 12.01 7.47
N ILE A 103 7.04 12.24 8.09
CA ILE A 103 6.14 13.34 7.70
C ILE A 103 6.78 14.68 8.08
N ILE A 104 7.29 14.80 9.31
CA ILE A 104 7.96 16.02 9.79
C ILE A 104 9.19 16.33 8.93
N MET A 105 10.01 15.31 8.64
CA MET A 105 11.18 15.44 7.78
C MET A 105 10.78 15.89 6.36
N SER A 106 9.69 15.35 5.81
CA SER A 106 9.18 15.75 4.48
C SER A 106 8.75 17.23 4.45
N THR A 107 8.19 17.76 5.54
CA THR A 107 7.90 19.20 5.65
C THR A 107 9.16 20.03 5.60
N PHE A 108 10.24 19.63 6.29
CA PHE A 108 11.53 20.33 6.20
C PHE A 108 12.17 20.25 4.82
N PHE A 109 12.08 19.10 4.13
CA PHE A 109 12.48 18.97 2.72
C PHE A 109 11.68 19.92 1.82
N GLY A 110 10.36 19.98 1.98
CA GLY A 110 9.51 20.91 1.24
C GLY A 110 9.88 22.38 1.48
N LEU A 111 10.10 22.76 2.74
CA LEU A 111 10.50 24.12 3.12
C LEU A 111 11.89 24.49 2.59
N ALA A 112 12.87 23.59 2.70
CA ALA A 112 14.21 23.81 2.17
C ALA A 112 14.19 23.95 0.64
N GLY A 113 13.49 23.04 -0.05
CA GLY A 113 13.33 23.09 -1.50
C GLY A 113 12.65 24.38 -1.97
N PHE A 114 11.55 24.77 -1.34
CA PHE A 114 10.86 26.03 -1.62
C PHE A 114 11.77 27.25 -1.41
N ALA A 115 12.50 27.31 -0.28
CA ALA A 115 13.40 28.41 0.02
C ALA A 115 14.55 28.55 -1.00
N LEU A 116 15.09 27.44 -1.50
CA LEU A 116 16.13 27.45 -2.53
C LEU A 116 15.62 27.99 -3.86
N VAL A 117 14.37 27.69 -4.26
CA VAL A 117 13.75 28.24 -5.48
C VAL A 117 13.72 29.77 -5.47
N PHE A 118 13.42 30.38 -4.32
CA PHE A 118 13.34 31.84 -4.16
C PHE A 118 14.64 32.51 -3.67
N SER A 119 15.77 31.78 -3.67
CA SER A 119 17.07 32.27 -3.19
C SER A 119 17.05 32.76 -1.72
N TRP A 120 16.15 32.22 -0.90
CA TRP A 120 16.08 32.52 0.54
C TRP A 120 17.01 31.59 1.32
N PHE A 121 18.32 31.79 1.15
CA PHE A 121 19.35 30.88 1.64
C PHE A 121 19.31 30.64 3.16
N TRP A 122 18.92 31.65 3.95
CA TRP A 122 18.81 31.52 5.41
C TRP A 122 17.69 30.55 5.81
N LEU A 123 16.53 30.60 5.13
CA LEU A 123 15.41 29.70 5.37
C LEU A 123 15.72 28.28 4.87
N ALA A 124 16.45 28.18 3.76
CA ALA A 124 16.96 26.90 3.25
C ALA A 124 17.94 26.25 4.25
N ALA A 125 18.81 27.03 4.88
CA ALA A 125 19.70 26.55 5.93
C ALA A 125 18.92 26.02 7.15
N ILE A 126 17.87 26.73 7.60
CA ILE A 126 16.98 26.25 8.68
C ILE A 126 16.32 24.92 8.30
N GLY A 127 15.78 24.81 7.08
CA GLY A 127 15.20 23.56 6.58
C GLY A 127 16.22 22.42 6.54
N GLY A 128 17.45 22.69 6.06
CA GLY A 128 18.55 21.75 6.06
C GLY A 128 18.94 21.25 7.45
N VAL A 129 19.04 22.17 8.42
CA VAL A 129 19.27 21.81 9.84
C VAL A 129 18.12 20.96 10.38
N GLY A 130 16.86 21.28 10.04
CA GLY A 130 15.70 20.49 10.43
C GLY A 130 15.73 19.06 9.89
N ILE A 131 16.16 18.87 8.64
CA ILE A 131 16.36 17.54 8.04
C ILE A 131 17.43 16.76 8.81
N LEU A 132 18.61 17.37 9.03
CA LEU A 132 19.70 16.73 9.76
C LEU A 132 19.28 16.36 11.19
N ALA A 133 18.56 17.24 11.89
CA ALA A 133 18.04 16.97 13.22
C ALA A 133 17.06 15.78 13.23
N CYS A 134 16.15 15.70 12.26
CA CYS A 134 15.23 14.54 12.12
C CYS A 134 15.99 13.24 11.85
N MET A 135 17.02 13.28 11.01
CA MET A 135 17.85 12.10 10.72
C MET A 135 18.63 11.64 11.95
N ILE A 136 19.23 12.58 12.68
CA ILE A 136 19.95 12.30 13.93
C ILE A 136 18.99 11.69 14.94
N TYR A 137 17.82 12.31 15.17
CA TYR A 137 16.79 11.78 16.07
C TYR A 137 16.38 10.35 15.67
N ARG A 138 16.09 10.13 14.39
CA ARG A 138 15.71 8.80 13.88
C ARG A 138 16.82 7.76 14.05
N SER A 139 18.09 8.16 13.98
CA SER A 139 19.21 7.25 14.19
C SER A 139 19.29 6.71 15.63
N PHE A 140 18.71 7.43 16.60
CA PHE A 140 18.65 7.01 18.01
C PHE A 140 17.30 6.40 18.41
N ASP A 141 16.34 6.32 17.48
CA ASP A 141 15.04 5.70 17.70
C ASP A 141 15.16 4.18 17.54
N TYR A 142 15.48 3.49 18.63
CA TYR A 142 15.58 2.03 18.71
C TYR A 142 14.21 1.41 18.96
N ASN A 143 13.31 1.59 18.00
CA ASN A 143 11.98 1.00 18.07
C ASN A 143 12.00 -0.44 17.54
N ASP A 144 12.03 -1.40 18.47
CA ASP A 144 12.03 -2.84 18.17
C ASP A 144 10.65 -3.37 17.72
N GLY A 145 9.69 -2.53 17.33
CA GLY A 145 8.38 -2.95 16.87
C GLY A 145 7.48 -3.54 17.96
N TYR A 146 6.47 -4.30 17.56
CA TYR A 146 5.57 -5.04 18.44
C TYR A 146 5.33 -6.45 17.89
N TYR A 147 4.78 -7.35 18.70
CA TYR A 147 4.40 -8.69 18.26
C TYR A 147 2.88 -8.82 18.25
N VAL A 148 2.36 -9.43 17.20
CA VAL A 148 0.97 -9.86 17.10
C VAL A 148 0.87 -11.25 17.73
N ASP A 149 0.03 -11.38 18.75
CA ASP A 149 -0.15 -12.63 19.49
C ASP A 149 -0.86 -13.71 18.65
N VAL A 150 -0.52 -14.97 18.93
CA VAL A 150 -1.10 -16.13 18.23
C VAL A 150 -2.62 -16.20 18.41
N ASP A 151 -3.13 -15.82 19.58
CA ASP A 151 -4.56 -15.82 19.86
C ASP A 151 -5.33 -14.78 19.04
N GLU A 152 -4.70 -13.62 18.79
CA GLU A 152 -5.25 -12.59 17.90
C GLU A 152 -5.28 -13.09 16.44
N ILE A 153 -4.20 -13.74 16.00
CA ILE A 153 -4.13 -14.32 14.65
C ILE A 153 -5.20 -15.41 14.47
N LYS A 154 -5.36 -16.33 15.43
CA LYS A 154 -6.41 -17.37 15.40
C LYS A 154 -7.81 -16.79 15.28
N LYS A 155 -8.10 -15.75 16.07
CA LYS A 155 -9.38 -15.06 16.05
C LYS A 155 -9.65 -14.40 14.70
N THR A 156 -8.62 -13.78 14.12
CA THR A 156 -8.70 -13.04 12.85
C THR A 156 -8.89 -13.99 11.68
N GLU A 157 -8.10 -15.06 11.62
CA GLU A 157 -8.19 -16.08 10.56
C GLU A 157 -9.39 -17.05 10.75
N ARG A 158 -10.12 -16.93 11.87
CA ARG A 158 -11.20 -17.85 12.27
C ARG A 158 -10.75 -19.32 12.30
N ILE A 159 -9.48 -19.56 12.61
CA ILE A 159 -8.91 -20.89 12.75
C ILE A 159 -9.29 -21.38 14.15
N ALA A 160 -10.21 -22.36 14.21
CA ALA A 160 -10.61 -23.04 15.43
C ALA A 160 -9.54 -24.03 15.91
#